data_AF-A0A7C6UDB7-F1
#
_entry.id   AF-A0A7C6UDB7-F1
#
_cell.length_a   1.000
_cell.length_b   1.000
_cell.length_c   1.000
_cell.angle_alpha   90.00
_cell.angle_beta   90.00
_cell.angle_gamma   90.00
#
_symmetry.space_group_name_H-M   'P 1'
#
loop_
_entity.id
_entity.type
_entity.pdbx_description
1 polymer ?
#
loop_
_entity_poly.entity_id
_entity_poly.type
_entity_poly.pdbx_seq_one_letter_code
_entity_poly.pdbx_strand_id
1 'polypeptide(L)' 'MLKRCYLVLTDSGGIQEEAPLMGCPVLLLRETTERPEVAETGAVKIVGTTEQNICQAGSNQLLF' A
#
# COMPACT_ATOMS: atom_id res chain seq x y z
N MET A 1 -9.57 -7.68 10.67
CA MET A 1 -10.10 -7.17 9.39
C MET A 1 -9.08 -7.34 8.28
N LEU A 2 -7.87 -6.77 8.42
CA LEU A 2 -6.78 -6.80 7.43
C LEU A 2 -6.39 -8.21 6.91
N LYS A 3 -6.36 -9.23 7.77
CA LYS A 3 -6.05 -10.63 7.39
C LYS A 3 -6.99 -11.25 6.33
N ARG A 4 -8.13 -10.63 6.04
CA ARG A 4 -9.09 -11.08 5.02
C ARG A 4 -9.09 -10.20 3.77
N CYS A 5 -8.26 -9.16 3.73
CA CYS A 5 -8.15 -8.27 2.59
C CYS A 5 -7.18 -8.88 1.56
N TYR A 6 -7.49 -8.67 0.28
CA TYR A 6 -6.57 -8.96 -0.82
C TYR A 6 -5.59 -7.81 -1.08
N LEU A 7 -6.05 -6.57 -0.86
CA LEU A 7 -5.31 -5.33 -1.04
C LEU A 7 -5.86 -4.27 -0.08
N VAL A 8 -4.99 -3.40 0.43
CA VAL A 8 -5.39 -2.24 1.25
C VAL A 8 -5.00 -0.96 0.52
N LEU A 9 -5.94 -0.02 0.42
CA LEU A 9 -5.68 1.36 0.01
C LEU A 9 -5.84 2.22 1.27
N THR A 10 -4.82 2.98 1.64
CA THR A 10 -4.83 3.74 2.90
C THR A 10 -3.90 4.94 2.82
N ASP A 11 -4.22 6.00 3.57
CA ASP A 11 -3.31 7.10 3.90
C ASP A 11 -2.78 7.01 5.35
N SER A 12 -3.24 6.01 6.11
CA SER A 12 -2.84 5.81 7.51
C SER A 12 -1.43 5.22 7.62
N GLY A 13 -0.56 5.93 8.34
CA GLY A 13 0.81 5.47 8.65
C GLY A 13 0.83 4.16 9.44
N GLY A 14 -0.06 3.97 10.42
CA GLY A 14 -0.10 2.72 11.19
C GLY A 14 -0.52 1.51 10.34
N ILE A 15 -1.52 1.67 9.46
CA ILE A 15 -1.96 0.57 8.60
C ILE A 15 -0.90 0.19 7.57
N GLN A 16 -0.08 1.15 7.11
CA GLN A 16 1.07 0.87 6.25
C GLN A 16 2.08 -0.08 6.92
N GLU A 17 2.16 -0.08 8.25
CA GLU A 17 3.03 -0.98 9.03
C GLU A 17 2.33 -2.31 9.34
N GLU A 18 1.05 -2.26 9.74
CA GLU A 18 0.31 -3.44 10.19
C GLU A 18 -0.12 -4.38 9.04
N ALA A 19 -0.53 -3.84 7.88
CA ALA A 19 -1.05 -4.67 6.79
C ALA A 19 0.01 -5.60 6.16
N PRO A 20 1.26 -5.15 5.90
CA PRO A 20 2.34 -6.02 5.43
C PRO A 20 2.63 -7.19 6.39
N LEU A 21 2.60 -6.95 7.71
CA LEU A 21 2.78 -7.99 8.72
C LEU A 21 1.71 -9.10 8.67
N MET A 22 0.59 -8.80 8.02
CA MET A 22 -0.54 -9.72 7.82
C MET A 22 -0.56 -10.31 6.40
N GLY A 23 0.47 -10.07 5.59
CA GLY A 23 0.59 -10.54 4.21
C GLY A 23 -0.30 -9.79 3.21
N CYS A 24 -0.79 -8.60 3.57
CA CYS A 24 -1.67 -7.83 2.70
C CYS A 24 -0.90 -6.66 2.04
N PRO A 25 -0.87 -6.57 0.70
CA PRO A 25 -0.28 -5.45 -0.01
C PRO A 25 -0.95 -4.13 0.33
N VAL A 26 -0.18 -3.05 0.28
CA VAL A 26 -0.69 -1.69 0.54
C VAL A 26 -0.40 -0.76 -0.64
N LEU A 27 -1.43 -0.06 -1.10
CA LEU A 27 -1.28 1.18 -1.87
C LEU A 27 -1.41 2.36 -0.92
N LEU A 28 -0.32 3.09 -0.73
CA LEU A 28 -0.29 4.27 0.13
C LEU A 28 -0.75 5.49 -0.66
N LEU A 29 -1.86 6.08 -0.22
CA LEU A 29 -2.52 7.23 -0.85
C LEU A 29 -1.89 8.56 -0.41
N ARG A 30 -0.55 8.62 -0.42
CA ARG A 30 0.26 9.79 -0.07
C ARG A 30 1.36 9.94 -1.11
N GLU A 31 1.91 11.15 -1.23
CA GLU A 31 3.08 11.40 -2.08
C GLU A 31 4.38 10.99 -1.37
N THR A 32 4.39 11.00 -0.03
CA THR A 32 5.54 10.67 0.80
C THR A 32 5.11 9.89 2.04
N THR A 33 6.06 9.18 2.64
CA THR A 33 5.90 8.50 3.93
C THR A 33 7.08 8.81 4.83
N GLU A 34 6.82 8.87 6.13
CA GLU A 34 7.83 8.94 7.18
C GLU A 34 8.63 7.63 7.33
N ARG A 35 8.20 6.55 6.67
CA ARG A 35 8.84 5.23 6.69
C ARG A 35 9.25 4.75 5.30
N PRO A 36 10.27 5.35 4.65
CA PRO A 36 10.70 4.94 3.32
C PRO A 36 11.07 3.46 3.23
N GLU A 37 11.54 2.86 4.33
CA GLU A 37 11.90 1.45 4.43
C GLU A 37 10.75 0.50 4.10
N VAL A 38 9.49 0.89 4.34
CA VAL A 38 8.35 0.00 4.03
C VAL A 38 8.11 -0.13 2.53
N ALA A 39 8.47 0.88 1.74
CA ALA A 39 8.36 0.83 0.28
C ALA A 39 9.44 -0.07 -0.34
N GLU A 40 10.62 -0.14 0.30
CA GLU A 40 11.73 -0.99 -0.15
C GLU A 40 11.42 -2.48 -0.01
N THR A 41 10.56 -2.86 0.94
CA THR A 41 10.11 -4.26 1.10
C THR A 41 9.28 -4.78 -0.07
N GLY A 42 8.81 -3.88 -0.95
CA GLY A 42 7.84 -4.18 -1.99
C GLY A 42 6.40 -4.27 -1.48
N ALA A 43 6.18 -4.52 -0.18
CA ALA A 43 4.86 -4.71 0.45
C ALA A 43 3.96 -3.47 0.39
N VAL A 44 4.57 -2.29 0.31
CA VAL A 44 3.88 -1.00 0.24
C VAL A 44 4.31 -0.29 -1.04
N LYS A 45 3.33 0.22 -1.80
CA LYS A 45 3.58 1.07 -2.95
C LYS A 45 2.96 2.44 -2.75
N ILE A 46 3.78 3.47 -2.81
CA ILE A 46 3.33 4.87 -2.79
C ILE A 46 2.73 5.20 -4.16
N VAL A 47 1.45 5.60 -4.18
CA VAL A 47 0.71 5.86 -5.43
C VAL A 47 0.21 7.30 -5.57
N GLY A 48 0.33 8.11 -4.50
CA GLY A 48 -0.23 9.45 -4.47
C GLY A 48 -1.76 9.43 -4.40
N THR A 49 -2.39 10.52 -4.81
CA THR A 49 -3.85 10.70 -4.69
C THR A 49 -4.56 10.83 -6.03
N THR A 50 -3.84 10.67 -7.15
CA THR A 50 -4.47 10.76 -8.48
C THR A 50 -5.24 9.48 -8.80
N GLU A 51 -6.48 9.64 -9.25
CA GLU A 51 -7.36 8.51 -9.60
C GLU A 51 -6.68 7.57 -10.61
N GLN A 52 -6.04 8.14 -11.64
CA GLN A 52 -5.34 7.37 -12.65
C GLN A 52 -4.24 6.49 -12.07
N ASN A 53 -3.41 7.01 -11.14
CA ASN A 53 -2.35 6.22 -10.52
C ASN A 53 -2.92 5.12 -9.64
N ILE A 54 -3.97 5.43 -8.87
CA ILE A 54 -4.62 4.47 -7.97
C ILE A 54 -5.25 3.33 -8.79
N CYS A 55 -6.00 3.64 -9.84
CA CYS A 55 -6.62 2.65 -10.71
C CYS A 55 -5.56 1.79 -11.43
N GLN A 56 -4.50 2.41 -11.96
CA GLN A 56 -3.41 1.68 -12.61
C GLN A 56 -2.68 0.74 -11.65
N ALA A 57 -2.43 1.20 -10.42
CA ALA A 57 -1.75 0.41 -9.40
C ALA A 57 -2.63 -0.69 -8.81
N GLY A 58 -3.95 -0.47 -8.68
CA GLY A 58 -4.90 -1.50 -8.23
C GLY A 58 -5.19 -2.57 -9.29
N SER A 59 -5.06 -2.21 -10.58
CA SER A 59 -5.27 -3.14 -11.70
C SER A 59 -4.03 -4.00 -11.99
N ASN A 60 -2.84 -3.46 -11.75
CA ASN A 60 -1.60 -4.22 -11.81
C ASN A 60 -1.42 -4.95 -10.48
N GLN A 61 -1.48 -6.28 -10.48
CA GLN A 61 -1.18 -7.04 -9.27
C GLN A 61 0.19 -6.61 -8.73
N LEU A 62 0.23 -6.13 -7.48
CA LEU A 62 1.45 -6.12 -6.69
C LEU A 62 1.81 -7.58 -6.46
N LEU A 63 2.68 -8.11 -7.33
CA LEU A 63 3.22 -9.45 -7.16
C LEU A 63 4.25 -9.39 -6.03
N PHE A 64 3.98 -10.12 -4.96
CA PHE A 64 4.99 -10.64 -4.05
C PHE A 64 5.42 -12.03 -4.52
#